data_AF-R6U4X9-F1
#
_entry.id   AF-R6U4X9-F1
#
_cell.length_a   1.000
_cell.length_b   1.000
_cell.length_c   1.000
_cell.angle_alpha   90.00
_cell.angle_beta   90.00
_cell.angle_gamma   90.00
#
_symmetry.space_group_name_H-M   'P 1'
#
loop_
_entity.id
_entity.type
_entity.pdbx_description
1 polymer ?
#
loop_
_entity_poly.entity_id
_entity_poly.type
_entity_poly.pdbx_seq_one_letter_code
_entity_poly.pdbx_strand_id
1 'polypeptide(L)'
;MTQRKGDPDPETVRLIRQTGIAWGCDLCRTSCPMNANAALTPIEFFRENLTPVVTAEMIENMSKAEFLERAYSWRGRKTILRNILSLDGK
;
A
#
# COMPACT_ATOMS: atom_id res chain seq x y z
N MET A 1 6.66 -3.27 10.18
CA MET A 1 5.73 -4.19 9.50
C MET A 1 5.89 -4.03 7.99
N THR A 2 4.92 -3.51 7.23
CA THR A 2 4.94 -3.50 5.74
C THR A 2 6.11 -2.75 5.11
N GLN A 3 6.65 -1.70 5.77
CA GLN A 3 7.68 -0.82 5.22
C GLN A 3 9.13 -1.20 5.63
N ARG A 4 9.33 -2.24 6.45
CA ARG A 4 10.69 -2.69 6.81
C ARG A 4 11.36 -3.34 5.61
N LYS A 5 12.65 -3.13 5.35
CA LYS A 5 13.38 -3.88 4.32
C LYS A 5 13.65 -5.32 4.79
N GLY A 6 14.06 -6.20 3.86
CA GLY A 6 14.38 -7.62 4.12
C GLY A 6 13.24 -8.54 3.69
N ASP A 7 13.14 -9.72 4.31
CA ASP A 7 11.95 -10.58 4.20
C ASP A 7 11.00 -10.29 5.38
N PRO A 8 9.67 -10.30 5.16
CA PRO A 8 8.73 -10.11 6.25
C PRO A 8 8.71 -11.34 7.15
N ASP A 9 8.59 -11.11 8.46
CA ASP A 9 8.33 -12.18 9.41
C ASP A 9 6.92 -12.79 9.21
N PRO A 10 6.65 -14.01 9.70
CA PRO A 10 5.36 -14.68 9.51
C PRO A 10 4.14 -13.89 10.00
N GLU A 11 4.28 -13.13 11.09
CA GLU A 11 3.20 -12.31 11.62
C GLU A 11 2.87 -11.15 10.68
N THR A 12 3.89 -10.50 10.13
CA THR A 12 3.73 -9.47 9.09
C THR A 12 3.01 -10.04 7.85
N VAL A 13 3.39 -11.23 7.38
CA VAL A 13 2.72 -11.89 6.25
C VAL A 13 1.26 -12.19 6.57
N ARG A 14 0.97 -12.72 7.76
CA ARG A 14 -0.41 -12.98 8.22
C ARG A 14 -1.24 -11.71 8.22
N LEU A 15 -0.71 -10.61 8.77
CA LEU A 15 -1.41 -9.32 8.83
C LEU A 15 -1.67 -8.73 7.43
N ILE A 16 -0.70 -8.81 6.53
CA ILE A 16 -0.89 -8.38 5.13
C ILE A 16 -2.05 -9.17 4.49
N ARG A 17 -2.05 -10.50 4.61
CA ARG A 17 -3.13 -11.36 4.07
C ARG A 17 -4.50 -11.08 4.70
N GLN A 18 -4.54 -10.93 6.01
CA GLN A 18 -5.78 -10.70 6.75
C GLN A 18 -6.40 -9.35 6.39
N THR A 19 -5.58 -8.32 6.16
CA THR A 19 -6.05 -6.96 5.89
C THR A 19 -6.23 -6.66 4.41
N GLY A 20 -5.53 -7.37 3.52
CA GLY A 20 -5.47 -7.02 2.10
C GLY A 20 -4.60 -5.79 1.81
N ILE A 21 -3.83 -5.28 2.79
CA ILE A 21 -3.11 -4.02 2.68
C ILE A 21 -1.62 -4.29 2.46
N ALA A 22 -1.11 -3.97 1.25
CA ALA A 22 0.30 -4.13 0.90
C ALA A 22 1.21 -3.01 1.46
N TRP A 23 0.63 -1.86 1.85
CA TRP A 23 1.40 -0.70 2.32
C TRP A 23 0.64 0.12 3.36
N GLY A 24 1.22 0.31 4.55
CA GLY A 24 0.58 1.05 5.64
C GLY A 24 -0.47 0.20 6.37
N CYS A 25 -1.47 0.87 6.95
CA CYS A 25 -2.65 0.27 7.57
C CYS A 25 -3.67 1.37 7.85
N ASP A 26 -4.95 1.12 7.57
CA ASP A 26 -6.06 2.05 7.85
C ASP A 26 -7.12 1.46 8.79
N LEU A 27 -6.88 0.30 9.41
CA LEU A 27 -7.90 -0.37 10.25
C LEU A 27 -8.44 0.50 11.39
N CYS A 28 -7.56 1.19 12.12
CA CYS A 28 -7.97 2.09 13.22
C CYS A 28 -8.72 3.32 12.71
N ARG A 29 -8.44 3.75 11.47
CA ARG A 29 -9.15 4.85 10.83
C ARG A 29 -10.56 4.42 10.44
N THR A 30 -10.68 3.27 9.78
CA THR A 30 -11.95 2.71 9.27
C THR A 30 -12.90 2.29 10.40
N SER A 31 -12.38 1.82 11.53
CA SER A 31 -13.22 1.45 12.69
C SER A 31 -13.67 2.64 13.53
N CYS A 32 -13.09 3.83 13.34
CA CYS A 32 -13.38 4.99 14.17
C CYS A 32 -14.69 5.68 13.73
N PRO A 33 -15.70 5.84 14.62
CA PRO A 33 -16.97 6.49 14.29
C PRO A 33 -16.80 7.95 13.81
N MET A 34 -15.79 8.65 14.31
CA MET A 34 -15.50 10.03 13.91
C MET A 34 -15.11 10.16 12.43
N ASN A 35 -14.69 9.07 11.78
CA ASN A 35 -14.33 9.05 10.37
C ASN A 35 -15.45 8.56 9.45
N ALA A 36 -16.61 8.13 9.98
CA ALA A 36 -17.66 7.48 9.20
C ALA A 36 -18.19 8.35 8.03
N ASN A 37 -18.18 9.68 8.20
CA ASN A 37 -18.63 10.65 7.21
C ASN A 37 -17.59 11.74 6.94
N ALA A 38 -16.30 11.41 7.06
CA ALA A 38 -15.23 12.38 6.80
C ALA A 38 -15.29 12.87 5.33
N ALA A 39 -15.35 14.19 5.15
CA ALA A 39 -15.34 14.78 3.82
C ALA A 39 -14.00 14.53 3.10
N LEU A 40 -14.05 14.38 1.77
CA LEU A 40 -12.83 14.36 0.97
C LEU A 40 -12.14 15.73 1.00
N THR A 41 -10.82 15.71 0.92
CA THR A 41 -10.03 16.95 0.85
C THR A 41 -10.41 17.78 -0.38
N PRO A 42 -10.47 19.12 -0.27
CA PRO A 42 -10.68 19.99 -1.43
C PRO A 42 -9.47 20.05 -2.37
N ILE A 43 -8.29 19.58 -1.93
CA ILE A 43 -7.05 19.64 -2.70
C ILE A 43 -7.07 18.57 -3.80
N GLU A 44 -7.10 19.01 -5.05
CA GLU A 44 -7.20 18.13 -6.25
C GLU A 44 -6.07 17.11 -6.35
N PHE A 45 -4.85 17.50 -5.99
CA PHE A 45 -3.67 16.61 -5.99
C PHE A 45 -3.90 15.30 -5.23
N PHE A 46 -4.73 15.30 -4.18
CA PHE A 46 -5.02 14.09 -3.39
C PHE A 46 -6.26 13.32 -3.85
N ARG A 47 -6.89 13.73 -4.97
CA ARG A 47 -8.08 13.09 -5.53
C ARG A 47 -7.87 12.56 -6.95
N GLU A 48 -6.86 13.06 -7.64
CA GLU A 48 -6.56 12.70 -9.02
C GLU A 48 -5.46 11.64 -9.09
N ASN A 49 -5.45 10.86 -10.19
CA ASN A 49 -4.41 9.87 -10.50
C ASN A 49 -4.12 8.86 -9.36
N LEU A 50 -5.14 8.56 -8.56
CA LEU A 50 -5.05 7.63 -7.44
C LEU A 50 -4.76 6.21 -7.91
N THR A 51 -3.93 5.49 -7.15
CA THR A 51 -3.63 4.08 -7.39
C THR A 51 -3.89 3.28 -6.11
N PRO A 52 -5.16 3.18 -5.67
CA PRO A 52 -5.50 2.54 -4.39
C PRO A 52 -5.31 1.02 -4.41
N VAL A 53 -5.31 0.42 -5.60
CA VAL A 53 -5.02 -0.99 -5.84
C VAL A 53 -3.79 -1.08 -6.74
N VAL A 54 -2.83 -1.90 -6.36
CA VAL A 54 -1.58 -2.12 -7.09
C VAL A 54 -1.34 -3.62 -7.24
N THR A 55 -0.90 -4.04 -8.43
CA THR A 55 -0.49 -5.43 -8.70
C THR A 55 1.02 -5.53 -8.86
N ALA A 56 1.57 -6.74 -8.79
CA ALA A 56 2.99 -6.96 -9.03
C ALA A 56 3.39 -6.49 -10.45
N GLU A 57 2.59 -6.87 -11.46
CA GLU A 57 2.77 -6.46 -12.85
C GLU A 57 2.81 -4.93 -13.02
N MET A 58 1.91 -4.19 -12.36
CA MET A 58 1.92 -2.72 -12.40
C MET A 58 3.24 -2.16 -11.88
N ILE A 59 3.74 -2.66 -10.75
CA ILE A 59 4.99 -2.17 -10.14
C ILE A 59 6.22 -2.54 -10.97
N GLU A 60 6.21 -3.72 -11.59
CA GLU A 60 7.29 -4.20 -12.46
C GLU A 60 7.36 -3.41 -13.76
N ASN A 61 6.22 -3.04 -14.33
CA ASN A 61 6.13 -2.27 -15.58
C ASN A 61 6.28 -0.75 -15.39
N MET A 62 6.18 -0.23 -14.15
CA MET A 62 6.41 1.21 -13.88
C MET A 62 7.85 1.63 -14.23
N SER A 63 7.97 2.71 -14.99
CA SER A 63 9.26 3.38 -15.21
C SER A 63 9.85 3.89 -13.89
N LYS A 64 11.14 4.24 -13.89
CA LYS A 64 11.78 4.83 -12.71
C LYS A 64 11.09 6.13 -12.27
N ALA A 65 10.70 6.99 -13.22
CA ALA A 65 10.04 8.26 -12.92
C ALA A 65 8.67 8.03 -12.26
N GLU A 66 7.80 7.24 -12.89
CA GLU A 66 6.46 6.94 -12.35
C GLU A 66 6.52 6.28 -10.97
N PHE A 67 7.48 5.38 -10.74
CA PHE A 67 7.63 4.74 -9.44
C PHE A 67 8.04 5.77 -8.37
N LEU A 68 8.94 6.71 -8.69
CA LEU A 68 9.43 7.70 -7.71
C LEU A 68 8.33 8.66 -7.24
N GLU A 69 7.31 8.92 -8.07
CA GLU A 69 6.15 9.75 -7.71
C GLU A 69 5.22 9.09 -6.68
N ARG A 70 5.34 7.77 -6.46
CA ARG A 70 4.44 7.04 -5.55
C ARG A 70 4.88 7.19 -4.10
N ALA A 71 3.92 7.34 -3.19
CA ALA A 71 4.20 7.47 -1.75
C ALA A 71 4.95 6.26 -1.15
N TYR A 72 4.82 5.07 -1.73
CA TYR A 72 5.55 3.86 -1.29
C TYR A 72 6.97 3.74 -1.85
N SER A 73 7.41 4.68 -2.70
CA SER A 73 8.67 4.57 -3.45
C SER A 73 9.92 4.67 -2.59
N TRP A 74 9.84 5.36 -1.45
CA TRP A 74 10.99 5.71 -0.63
C TRP A 74 11.72 4.51 0.02
N ARG A 75 11.09 3.32 0.05
CA ARG A 75 11.74 2.06 0.48
C ARG A 75 12.18 1.16 -0.68
N GLY A 76 12.00 1.60 -1.93
CA GLY A 76 12.34 0.86 -3.14
C GLY A 76 11.34 -0.25 -3.50
N ARG A 77 11.32 -0.60 -4.79
CA ARG A 77 10.36 -1.55 -5.41
C ARG A 77 10.26 -2.88 -4.67
N LYS A 78 11.39 -3.46 -4.26
CA LYS A 78 11.44 -4.76 -3.57
C LYS A 78 10.55 -4.81 -2.33
N THR A 79 10.45 -3.69 -1.59
CA THR A 79 9.69 -3.65 -0.33
C THR A 79 8.18 -3.74 -0.55
N ILE A 80 7.64 -3.09 -1.58
CA ILE A 80 6.21 -3.16 -1.89
C ILE A 80 5.88 -4.47 -2.64
N LEU A 81 6.74 -4.90 -3.57
CA LEU A 81 6.54 -6.14 -4.35
C LEU A 81 6.39 -7.37 -3.46
N ARG A 82 7.29 -7.58 -2.50
CA ARG A 82 7.20 -8.74 -1.58
C ARG A 82 5.88 -8.76 -0.79
N ASN A 83 5.31 -7.58 -0.49
CA ASN A 83 4.04 -7.49 0.24
C ASN A 83 2.86 -7.81 -0.69
N ILE A 84 2.90 -7.35 -1.95
CA ILE A 84 1.89 -7.68 -2.96
C ILE A 84 1.89 -9.20 -3.22
N LEU A 85 3.05 -9.80 -3.44
CA LEU A 85 3.17 -11.25 -3.64
C LEU A 85 2.68 -12.07 -2.43
N SER A 86 2.73 -11.50 -1.22
CA SER A 86 2.16 -12.14 -0.03
C SER A 86 0.63 -12.20 -0.06
N LEU A 87 -0.03 -11.31 -0.81
CA LEU A 87 -1.48 -11.28 -1.02
C LEU A 87 -1.95 -12.29 -2.09
N ASP A 88 -1.12 -12.55 -3.11
CA ASP A 88 -1.46 -13.42 -4.23
C ASP A 88 -1.43 -14.92 -3.87
N GLY A 89 -0.72 -15.29 -2.80
CA GLY A 89 -0.68 -16.66 -2.28
C GLY A 89 -1.90 -17.09 -1.46
N LYS A 90 -3.11 -16.70 -1.88
CA LYS A 90 -4.36 -17.29 -1.39
C LYS A 90 -4.57 -18.69 -1.97
#